data_AF-A0AAE5BUF7-F1
#
_entry.id   AF-A0AAE5BUF7-F1
#
_cell.length_a   1.000
_cell.length_b   1.000
_cell.length_c   1.000
_cell.angle_alpha   90.00
_cell.angle_beta   90.00
_cell.angle_gamma   90.00
#
_symmetry.space_group_name_H-M   'P 1'
#
loop_
_entity.id
_entity.type
_entity.pdbx_description
1 polymer ?
#
loop_
_entity_poly.entity_id
_entity_poly.type
_entity_poly.pdbx_seq_one_letter_code
_entity_poly.pdbx_strand_id
1 'polypeptide(L)'
;MHINPDKLRHLMAKTELRRAADLAARSKVSEKTIDRILDAEDHNSQTTTVTRLARALGVTPEDLAQPPAPGDLRQQQDPNAYSYRHAFTLTGSERLNLDLVGHRYGVSPADILKAAPALYALVAEMSLAKRRADLDLARQTRPVVAPHLQGAADMATGRLGEVLCAEEASIARADIFGRHLDKVFADRFDIEPPALDPFHDFIRTAAKAANPHAFSDLLGRGNLPERLFEDDLIAISGGDIAAAWALEHGRVRIQDIPAELRSNDRKADRIAFLASCLTEKDREWLDCIANMTQDALAEDEQKEPDHGL
;
A
#
# COMPACT_ATOMS: atom_id res chain seq x y z
N MET A 1 -20.37 37.33 -23.35
CA MET A 1 -20.43 36.58 -22.08
C MET A 1 -19.16 36.91 -21.32
N HIS A 2 -19.27 37.14 -20.02
CA HIS A 2 -18.16 37.48 -19.15
C HIS A 2 -17.30 36.22 -18.88
N ILE A 3 -15.97 36.36 -18.96
CA ILE A 3 -15.02 35.34 -18.50
C ILE A 3 -14.27 35.90 -17.31
N ASN A 4 -14.23 35.17 -16.20
CA ASN A 4 -13.41 35.50 -15.06
C ASN A 4 -11.95 35.05 -15.32
N PRO A 5 -10.98 35.97 -15.41
CA PRO A 5 -9.58 35.66 -15.69
C PRO A 5 -8.93 34.74 -14.66
N ASP A 6 -9.24 34.92 -13.37
CA ASP A 6 -8.70 34.10 -12.28
C ASP A 6 -9.21 32.66 -12.36
N LYS A 7 -10.49 32.48 -12.71
CA LYS A 7 -11.06 31.16 -12.96
C LYS A 7 -10.41 30.49 -14.16
N LEU A 8 -10.14 31.24 -15.22
CA LEU A 8 -9.46 30.73 -16.41
C LEU A 8 -8.04 30.27 -16.08
N ARG A 9 -7.26 31.07 -15.35
CA ARG A 9 -5.92 30.68 -14.85
C ARG A 9 -5.96 29.42 -13.99
N HIS A 10 -6.96 29.34 -13.10
CA HIS A 10 -7.14 28.17 -12.24
C HIS A 10 -7.43 26.89 -13.04
N LEU A 11 -8.34 26.95 -14.02
CA LEU A 11 -8.69 25.80 -14.85
C LEU A 11 -7.54 25.39 -15.79
N MET A 12 -6.77 26.35 -16.30
CA MET A 12 -5.53 26.10 -17.04
C MET A 12 -4.50 25.34 -16.19
N ALA A 13 -4.29 25.75 -14.93
CA ALA A 13 -3.42 25.04 -14.00
C ALA A 13 -3.91 23.61 -13.70
N LYS A 14 -5.22 23.41 -13.56
CA LYS A 14 -5.84 22.10 -13.27
C LYS A 14 -5.74 21.12 -14.45
N THR A 15 -5.72 21.63 -15.68
CA THR A 15 -5.72 20.82 -16.90
C THR A 15 -4.33 20.67 -17.53
N GLU A 16 -3.27 21.07 -16.81
CA GLU A 16 -1.86 21.07 -17.24
C GLU A 16 -1.55 21.95 -18.46
N LEU A 17 -2.48 22.81 -18.88
CA LEU A 17 -2.30 23.76 -19.99
C LEU A 17 -1.69 25.05 -19.45
N ARG A 18 -0.40 25.02 -19.09
CA ARG A 18 0.27 26.13 -18.38
C ARG A 18 0.59 27.34 -19.26
N ARG A 19 0.64 27.18 -20.59
CA ARG A 19 0.93 28.28 -21.53
C ARG A 19 -0.32 28.64 -22.34
N ALA A 20 -0.46 29.92 -22.68
CA ALA A 20 -1.54 30.42 -23.54
C ALA A 20 -1.54 29.70 -24.91
N ALA A 21 -0.36 29.38 -25.45
CA ALA A 21 -0.19 28.58 -26.67
C ALA A 21 -0.88 27.20 -26.61
N ASP A 22 -0.80 26.51 -25.46
CA ASP A 22 -1.37 25.16 -25.30
C ASP A 22 -2.90 25.21 -25.30
N LEU A 23 -3.46 26.21 -24.60
CA LEU A 23 -4.91 26.46 -24.62
C LEU A 23 -5.38 26.97 -25.99
N ALA A 24 -4.59 27.79 -26.69
CA ALA A 24 -4.88 28.28 -28.03
C ALA A 24 -5.02 27.13 -29.03
N ALA A 25 -4.05 26.20 -29.03
CA ALA A 25 -4.05 25.02 -29.88
C ALA A 25 -5.29 24.14 -29.64
N ARG A 26 -5.67 23.95 -28.37
CA ARG A 26 -6.80 23.08 -27.99
C ARG A 26 -8.18 23.72 -28.21
N SER A 27 -8.30 25.02 -27.96
CA SER A 27 -9.57 25.76 -28.09
C SER A 27 -9.82 26.34 -29.48
N LYS A 28 -8.79 26.38 -30.35
CA LYS A 28 -8.81 27.08 -31.64
C LYS A 28 -9.19 28.56 -31.49
N VAL A 29 -8.72 29.17 -30.41
CA VAL A 29 -8.77 30.62 -30.14
C VAL A 29 -7.35 31.14 -30.27
N SER A 30 -7.15 32.34 -30.81
CA SER A 30 -5.79 32.88 -30.97
C SER A 30 -5.13 33.15 -29.63
N GLU A 31 -3.83 32.87 -29.53
CA GLU A 31 -3.02 33.10 -28.34
C GLU A 31 -3.15 34.54 -27.83
N LYS A 32 -3.05 35.52 -28.73
CA LYS A 32 -3.27 36.95 -28.43
C LYS A 32 -4.63 37.24 -27.78
N THR A 33 -5.68 36.48 -28.12
CA THR A 33 -7.00 36.65 -27.51
C THR A 33 -7.03 36.08 -26.09
N ILE A 34 -6.36 34.95 -25.87
CA ILE A 34 -6.24 34.32 -24.55
C ILE A 34 -5.41 35.21 -23.62
N ASP A 35 -4.26 35.72 -24.06
CA ASP A 35 -3.44 36.65 -23.27
C ASP A 35 -4.24 37.89 -22.86
N ARG A 36 -4.99 38.48 -23.79
CA ARG A 36 -5.86 39.63 -23.51
C ARG A 36 -6.97 39.32 -22.50
N ILE A 37 -7.49 38.09 -22.47
CA ILE A 37 -8.47 37.65 -21.47
C ILE A 37 -7.80 37.46 -20.11
N LEU A 38 -6.57 36.93 -20.10
CA LEU A 38 -5.81 36.69 -18.89
C LEU A 38 -5.30 37.99 -18.25
N ASP A 39 -5.01 39.03 -19.02
CA ASP A 39 -4.48 40.30 -18.50
C ASP A 39 -5.56 41.30 -18.06
N ALA A 40 -6.81 41.11 -18.49
CA ALA A 40 -7.93 41.96 -18.08
C ALA A 40 -8.39 41.62 -16.66
N GLU A 41 -9.01 42.57 -15.94
CA GLU A 41 -9.73 42.29 -14.67
C GLU A 41 -11.12 41.67 -14.94
N ASP A 42 -11.72 42.04 -16.07
CA ASP A 42 -12.97 41.52 -16.61
C ASP A 42 -12.89 41.60 -18.14
N HIS A 43 -13.18 40.48 -18.84
CA HIS A 43 -13.24 40.45 -20.30
C HIS A 43 -14.58 39.95 -20.82
N ASN A 44 -15.28 40.81 -21.57
CA ASN A 44 -16.45 40.41 -22.33
C ASN A 44 -16.03 39.77 -23.65
N SER A 45 -16.21 38.46 -23.75
CA SER A 45 -15.87 37.67 -24.94
C SER A 45 -17.11 37.34 -25.77
N GLN A 46 -16.90 37.13 -27.07
CA GLN A 46 -17.93 36.55 -27.93
C GLN A 46 -18.33 35.18 -27.41
N THR A 47 -19.63 34.87 -27.48
CA THR A 47 -20.21 33.59 -27.01
C THR A 47 -19.49 32.39 -27.60
N THR A 48 -19.12 32.46 -28.89
CA THR A 48 -18.36 31.43 -29.60
C THR A 48 -16.98 31.16 -28.98
N THR A 49 -16.28 32.21 -28.52
CA THR A 49 -14.99 32.10 -27.83
C THR A 49 -15.16 31.45 -26.46
N VAL A 50 -16.18 31.84 -25.70
CA VAL A 50 -16.47 31.27 -24.37
C VAL A 50 -16.77 29.78 -24.49
N THR A 51 -17.63 29.38 -25.43
CA THR A 51 -17.97 27.97 -25.64
C THR A 51 -16.77 27.13 -26.05
N ARG A 52 -15.87 27.68 -26.88
CA ARG A 52 -14.64 26.99 -27.30
C ARG A 52 -13.66 26.80 -26.15
N LEU A 53 -13.48 27.81 -25.30
CA LEU A 53 -12.63 27.72 -24.12
C LEU A 53 -13.22 26.74 -23.09
N ALA A 54 -14.53 26.82 -22.83
CA ALA A 54 -15.23 25.91 -21.93
C ALA A 54 -15.09 24.45 -22.37
N ARG A 55 -15.29 24.19 -23.67
CA ARG A 55 -15.11 22.86 -24.26
C ARG A 55 -13.66 22.36 -24.17
N ALA A 56 -12.67 23.23 -24.38
CA ALA A 56 -11.27 22.86 -24.28
C ALA A 56 -10.86 22.49 -22.85
N LEU A 57 -11.46 23.15 -21.86
CA LEU A 57 -11.20 22.96 -20.43
C LEU A 57 -12.13 21.93 -19.77
N GLY A 58 -13.13 21.40 -20.50
CA GLY A 58 -14.07 20.41 -19.99
C GLY A 58 -15.05 20.95 -18.95
N VAL A 59 -15.39 22.24 -19.01
CA VAL A 59 -16.31 22.92 -18.09
C VAL A 59 -17.49 23.54 -18.84
N THR A 60 -18.51 24.02 -18.11
CA THR A 60 -19.62 24.75 -18.71
C THR A 60 -19.24 26.22 -18.98
N PRO A 61 -19.85 26.90 -19.97
CA PRO A 61 -19.66 28.34 -20.19
C PRO A 61 -19.99 29.20 -18.97
N GLU A 62 -20.96 28.76 -18.17
CA GLU A 62 -21.39 29.42 -16.93
C GLU A 62 -20.31 29.33 -15.84
N ASP A 63 -19.60 28.19 -15.75
CA ASP A 63 -18.51 28.00 -14.79
C ASP A 63 -17.33 28.95 -15.03
N LEU A 64 -17.11 29.38 -16.28
CA LEU A 64 -16.05 30.34 -16.63
C LEU A 64 -16.34 31.76 -16.15
N ALA A 65 -17.60 32.10 -15.89
CA ALA A 65 -17.98 33.42 -15.41
C ALA A 65 -17.89 33.54 -13.89
N GLN A 66 -17.88 32.42 -13.16
CA GLN A 66 -17.85 32.40 -11.71
C GLN A 66 -16.42 32.51 -11.16
N PRO A 67 -16.21 33.15 -9.99
CA PRO A 67 -14.92 33.12 -9.31
C PRO A 67 -14.52 31.70 -8.91
N PRO A 68 -13.21 31.39 -8.78
CA PRO A 68 -12.74 30.11 -8.26
C PRO A 68 -13.27 29.88 -6.83
N ALA A 69 -13.60 28.63 -6.49
CA ALA A 69 -14.20 28.31 -5.20
C ALA A 69 -13.21 28.64 -4.06
N PRO A 70 -13.68 29.06 -2.86
CA PRO A 70 -12.80 29.50 -1.76
C PRO A 70 -11.79 28.45 -1.22
N GLY A 71 -11.84 27.20 -1.69
CA GLY A 71 -10.85 26.15 -1.38
C GLY A 71 -9.76 25.96 -2.45
N ASP A 72 -9.98 26.45 -3.66
CA ASP A 72 -9.13 26.19 -4.83
C ASP A 72 -7.94 27.14 -4.96
N LEU A 73 -8.03 28.35 -4.37
CA LEU A 73 -6.98 29.37 -4.40
C LEU A 73 -5.88 29.16 -3.36
N ARG A 74 -6.15 28.40 -2.29
CA ARG A 74 -5.18 28.18 -1.19
C ARG A 74 -3.98 27.33 -1.60
N GLN A 75 -4.06 26.59 -2.71
CA GLN A 75 -2.94 25.78 -3.21
C GLN A 75 -1.89 26.57 -4.02
N GLN A 76 -2.14 27.85 -4.36
CA GLN A 76 -1.20 28.63 -5.18
C GLN A 76 -0.33 29.63 -4.39
N GLN A 77 -0.58 29.86 -3.10
CA GLN A 77 0.09 30.94 -2.37
C GLN A 77 1.31 30.54 -1.54
N ASP A 78 1.70 29.26 -1.49
CA ASP A 78 2.93 28.86 -0.83
C ASP A 78 4.00 28.45 -1.86
N PRO A 79 4.93 29.34 -2.23
CA PRO A 79 6.00 29.05 -3.19
C PRO A 79 6.99 27.97 -2.69
N ASN A 80 6.91 27.54 -1.42
CA ASN A 80 7.65 26.38 -0.89
C ASN A 80 6.81 25.08 -0.85
N ALA A 81 5.52 25.13 -1.13
CA ALA A 81 4.67 23.95 -1.23
C ALA A 81 4.75 23.35 -2.63
N TYR A 82 5.88 22.75 -2.98
CA TYR A 82 5.96 21.82 -4.10
C TYR A 82 5.13 20.57 -3.77
N SER A 83 3.80 20.65 -3.88
CA SER A 83 2.91 19.50 -3.69
C SER A 83 3.01 18.61 -4.93
N TYR A 84 4.01 17.73 -4.96
CA TYR A 84 4.05 16.62 -5.91
C TYR A 84 2.96 15.63 -5.49
N ARG A 85 1.88 15.56 -6.28
CA ARG A 85 0.83 14.54 -6.09
C ARG A 85 1.33 13.22 -6.69
N HIS A 86 1.83 12.33 -5.84
CA HIS A 86 2.01 10.93 -6.22
C HIS A 86 0.64 10.25 -6.20
N ALA A 87 0.11 9.90 -7.37
CA ALA A 87 -1.08 9.07 -7.48
C ALA A 87 -0.66 7.60 -7.41
N PHE A 88 -0.82 6.97 -6.24
CA PHE A 88 -0.77 5.52 -6.11
C PHE A 88 -2.15 5.00 -5.72
N THR A 89 -2.52 3.85 -6.29
CA THR A 89 -3.80 3.21 -6.02
C THR A 89 -3.58 2.15 -4.96
N LEU A 90 -4.17 2.34 -3.78
CA LEU A 90 -4.20 1.32 -2.74
C LEU A 90 -5.32 0.31 -3.00
N THR A 91 -5.04 -0.97 -2.80
CA THR A 91 -6.02 -2.05 -2.79
C THR A 91 -6.97 -1.93 -1.59
N GLY A 92 -8.03 -2.74 -1.55
CA GLY A 92 -8.96 -2.79 -0.41
C GLY A 92 -8.23 -3.17 0.88
N SER A 93 -7.40 -4.22 0.83
CA SER A 93 -6.66 -4.73 1.99
C SER A 93 -5.61 -3.73 2.51
N GLU A 94 -4.89 -3.06 1.62
CA GLU A 94 -3.92 -2.02 2.01
C GLU A 94 -4.60 -0.85 2.71
N ARG A 95 -5.78 -0.42 2.22
CA ARG A 95 -6.57 0.63 2.87
C ARG A 95 -7.10 0.18 4.22
N LEU A 96 -7.62 -1.05 4.30
CA LEU A 96 -8.08 -1.62 5.56
C LEU A 96 -6.95 -1.65 6.60
N ASN A 97 -5.74 -2.07 6.21
CA ASN A 97 -4.59 -2.08 7.10
C ASN A 97 -4.25 -0.68 7.63
N LEU A 98 -4.30 0.36 6.78
CA LEU A 98 -4.13 1.74 7.24
C LEU A 98 -5.23 2.19 8.21
N ASP A 99 -6.48 1.84 7.91
CA ASP A 99 -7.63 2.17 8.76
C ASP A 99 -7.53 1.45 10.11
N LEU A 100 -7.08 0.19 10.15
CA LEU A 100 -6.88 -0.58 11.38
C LEU A 100 -5.73 -0.01 12.24
N VAL A 101 -4.59 0.35 11.62
CA VAL A 101 -3.51 1.05 12.32
C VAL A 101 -4.02 2.37 12.91
N GLY A 102 -4.78 3.14 12.12
CA GLY A 102 -5.34 4.40 12.57
C GLY A 102 -6.35 4.24 13.70
N HIS A 103 -7.21 3.23 13.61
CA HIS A 103 -8.18 2.88 14.64
C HIS A 103 -7.49 2.48 15.95
N ARG A 104 -6.45 1.65 15.89
CA ARG A 104 -5.76 1.12 17.06
C ARG A 104 -4.88 2.15 17.77
N TYR A 105 -4.15 2.97 17.02
CA TYR A 105 -3.16 3.90 17.58
C TYR A 105 -3.58 5.37 17.55
N GLY A 106 -4.76 5.70 17.02
CA GLY A 106 -5.26 7.08 16.94
C GLY A 106 -4.46 7.95 15.97
N VAL A 107 -3.86 7.35 14.94
CA VAL A 107 -3.04 8.06 13.94
C VAL A 107 -3.80 8.19 12.62
N SER A 108 -3.60 9.30 11.90
CA SER A 108 -4.22 9.45 10.59
C SER A 108 -3.45 8.66 9.52
N PRO A 109 -4.10 8.18 8.44
CA PRO A 109 -3.40 7.58 7.30
C PRO A 109 -2.33 8.50 6.70
N ALA A 110 -2.55 9.83 6.73
CA ALA A 110 -1.58 10.81 6.27
C ALA A 110 -0.31 10.82 7.14
N ASP A 111 -0.46 10.70 8.46
CA ASP A 111 0.68 10.61 9.37
C ASP A 111 1.45 9.30 9.21
N ILE A 112 0.74 8.19 8.99
CA ILE A 112 1.37 6.88 8.67
C ILE A 112 2.22 7.02 7.40
N LEU A 113 1.65 7.55 6.32
CA LEU A 113 2.36 7.74 5.05
C LEU A 113 3.53 8.71 5.18
N LYS A 114 3.40 9.76 6.00
CA LYS A 114 4.47 10.71 6.28
C LYS A 114 5.62 10.06 7.07
N ALA A 115 5.30 9.17 8.00
CA ALA A 115 6.29 8.45 8.81
C ALA A 115 6.90 7.24 8.08
N ALA A 116 6.21 6.67 7.09
CA ALA A 116 6.59 5.43 6.43
C ALA A 116 8.05 5.41 5.91
N PRO A 117 8.58 6.46 5.23
CA PRO A 117 9.97 6.43 4.76
C PRO A 117 10.99 6.34 5.90
N ALA A 118 10.75 7.08 7.00
CA ALA A 118 11.65 7.09 8.15
C ALA A 118 11.59 5.76 8.92
N LEU A 119 10.38 5.21 9.12
CA LEU A 119 10.19 3.92 9.74
C LEU A 119 10.79 2.79 8.90
N TYR A 120 10.60 2.83 7.57
CA TYR A 120 11.19 1.86 6.67
C TYR A 120 12.71 1.89 6.71
N ALA A 121 13.33 3.07 6.66
CA ALA A 121 14.77 3.24 6.78
C ALA A 121 15.29 2.71 8.13
N LEU A 122 14.60 3.02 9.23
CA LEU A 122 14.95 2.51 10.56
C LEU A 122 14.92 0.98 10.62
N VAL A 123 13.83 0.36 10.15
CA VAL A 123 13.67 -1.09 10.15
C VAL A 123 14.70 -1.76 9.24
N ALA A 124 15.01 -1.16 8.09
CA ALA A 124 16.07 -1.61 7.18
C ALA A 124 17.45 -1.60 7.88
N GLU A 125 17.82 -0.51 8.56
CA GLU A 125 19.08 -0.43 9.30
C GLU A 125 19.12 -1.42 10.48
N MET A 126 18.01 -1.63 11.17
CA MET A 126 17.92 -2.66 12.22
C MET A 126 18.12 -4.07 11.66
N SER A 127 17.55 -4.37 10.50
CA SER A 127 17.77 -5.64 9.80
C SER A 127 19.25 -5.84 9.44
N LEU A 128 19.89 -4.82 8.86
CA LEU A 128 21.32 -4.86 8.53
C LEU A 128 22.20 -5.00 9.79
N ALA A 129 21.86 -4.30 10.88
CA ALA A 129 22.57 -4.40 12.15
C ALA A 129 22.49 -5.81 12.75
N LYS A 130 21.31 -6.43 12.70
CA LYS A 130 21.13 -7.82 13.13
C LYS A 130 21.98 -8.78 12.29
N ARG A 131 21.95 -8.63 10.96
CA ARG A 131 22.77 -9.45 10.05
C ARG A 131 24.27 -9.33 10.32
N ARG A 132 24.77 -8.12 10.62
CA ARG A 132 26.17 -7.91 11.06
C ARG A 132 26.50 -8.71 12.32
N ALA A 133 25.63 -8.63 13.33
CA ALA A 133 25.82 -9.36 14.58
C ALA A 133 25.80 -10.89 14.37
N ASP A 134 24.88 -11.39 13.54
CA ASP A 134 24.78 -12.81 13.20
C ASP A 134 26.02 -13.29 12.42
N LEU A 135 26.55 -12.45 11.52
CA LEU A 135 27.79 -12.71 10.78
C LEU A 135 29.03 -12.74 11.68
N ASP A 136 29.12 -11.82 12.65
CA ASP A 136 30.21 -11.82 13.63
C ASP A 136 30.17 -13.06 14.54
N LEU A 137 28.97 -13.50 14.92
CA LEU A 137 28.77 -14.75 15.67
C LEU A 137 29.19 -15.98 14.84
N ALA A 138 28.81 -16.01 13.56
CA ALA A 138 29.19 -17.09 12.65
C ALA A 138 30.71 -17.19 12.45
N ARG A 139 31.42 -16.04 12.41
CA ARG A 139 32.90 -16.00 12.33
C ARG A 139 33.58 -16.57 13.57
N GLN A 140 32.99 -16.39 14.75
CA GLN A 140 33.56 -16.87 16.01
C GLN A 140 33.30 -18.37 16.24
N THR A 141 32.28 -18.92 15.60
CA THR A 141 31.87 -20.31 15.79
C THR A 141 32.69 -21.23 14.89
N ARG A 142 33.78 -21.81 15.44
CA ARG A 142 34.56 -22.85 14.74
C ARG A 142 34.05 -24.24 15.15
N PRO A 143 33.69 -25.13 14.21
CA PRO A 143 33.28 -26.48 14.56
C PRO A 143 34.47 -27.26 15.14
N VAL A 144 34.29 -27.83 16.33
CA VAL A 144 35.23 -28.79 16.91
C VAL A 144 34.90 -30.17 16.34
N VAL A 145 35.82 -30.75 15.57
CA VAL A 145 35.63 -32.05 14.93
C VAL A 145 36.70 -33.05 15.34
N ALA A 146 36.38 -34.34 15.25
CA ALA A 146 37.35 -35.40 15.47
C ALA A 146 38.48 -35.32 14.41
N PRO A 147 39.72 -35.74 14.75
CA PRO A 147 40.88 -35.56 13.86
C PRO A 147 40.72 -36.17 12.46
N HIS A 148 40.02 -37.31 12.34
CA HIS A 148 39.79 -37.97 11.06
C HIS A 148 38.79 -37.23 10.16
N LEU A 149 38.03 -36.27 10.71
CA LEU A 149 37.10 -35.42 9.98
C LEU A 149 37.70 -34.04 9.67
N GLN A 150 38.94 -33.77 10.09
CA GLN A 150 39.54 -32.44 9.99
C GLN A 150 39.60 -31.93 8.54
N GLY A 151 39.99 -32.79 7.58
CA GLY A 151 40.03 -32.39 6.17
C GLY A 151 38.66 -32.02 5.60
N ALA A 152 37.59 -32.72 6.00
CA ALA A 152 36.23 -32.38 5.61
C ALA A 152 35.77 -31.07 6.27
N ALA A 153 36.12 -30.86 7.54
CA ALA A 153 35.83 -29.63 8.26
C ALA A 153 36.57 -28.42 7.67
N ASP A 154 37.82 -28.57 7.23
CA ASP A 154 38.58 -27.48 6.60
C ASP A 154 37.95 -27.07 5.25
N MET A 155 37.50 -28.04 4.44
CA MET A 155 36.76 -27.76 3.21
C MET A 155 35.43 -27.06 3.48
N ALA A 156 34.67 -27.53 4.47
CA ALA A 156 33.42 -26.89 4.89
C ALA A 156 33.66 -25.45 5.40
N THR A 157 34.75 -25.23 6.15
CA THR A 157 35.15 -23.92 6.66
C THR A 157 35.50 -22.98 5.51
N GLY A 158 36.19 -23.46 4.47
CA GLY A 158 36.49 -22.67 3.27
C GLY A 158 35.22 -22.19 2.56
N ARG A 159 34.26 -23.10 2.32
CA ARG A 159 32.96 -22.76 1.72
C ARG A 159 32.17 -21.79 2.59
N LEU A 160 32.13 -22.01 3.90
CA LEU A 160 31.50 -21.09 4.84
C LEU A 160 32.14 -19.71 4.78
N GLY A 161 33.48 -19.62 4.68
CA GLY A 161 34.21 -18.37 4.52
C GLY A 161 33.77 -17.59 3.28
N GLU A 162 33.56 -18.26 2.14
CA GLU A 162 33.04 -17.62 0.93
C GLU A 162 31.63 -17.05 1.12
N VAL A 163 30.76 -17.79 1.81
CA VAL A 163 29.40 -17.34 2.14
C VAL A 163 29.43 -16.11 3.05
N LEU A 164 30.29 -16.13 4.08
CA LEU A 164 30.43 -15.00 5.00
C LEU A 164 30.98 -13.74 4.30
N CYS A 165 31.92 -13.91 3.36
CA CYS A 165 32.41 -12.79 2.53
C CYS A 165 31.31 -12.22 1.62
N ALA A 166 30.47 -13.08 1.03
CA ALA A 166 29.34 -12.65 0.21
C ALA A 166 28.29 -11.89 1.03
N GLU A 167 28.02 -12.34 2.25
CA GLU A 167 27.12 -11.67 3.18
C GLU A 167 27.65 -10.30 3.62
N GLU A 168 28.93 -10.21 3.96
CA GLU A 168 29.58 -8.93 4.27
C GLU A 168 29.47 -7.95 3.09
N ALA A 169 29.66 -8.42 1.86
CA ALA A 169 29.49 -7.61 0.65
C ALA A 169 28.03 -7.19 0.41
N SER A 170 27.04 -8.05 0.72
CA SER A 170 25.61 -7.72 0.65
C SER A 170 25.26 -6.62 1.65
N ILE A 171 25.69 -6.77 2.91
CA ILE A 171 25.49 -5.78 3.98
C ILE A 171 26.13 -4.43 3.62
N ALA A 172 27.37 -4.44 3.09
CA ALA A 172 28.08 -3.22 2.70
C ALA A 172 27.38 -2.44 1.58
N ARG A 173 26.51 -3.11 0.80
CA ARG A 173 25.69 -2.52 -0.28
C ARG A 173 24.29 -2.11 0.18
N ALA A 174 23.97 -2.25 1.46
CA ALA A 174 22.62 -2.08 1.99
C ALA A 174 21.57 -2.95 1.28
N ASP A 175 21.97 -4.15 0.84
CA ASP A 175 21.09 -5.11 0.17
C ASP A 175 20.22 -5.83 1.20
N ILE A 176 19.16 -5.16 1.65
CA ILE A 176 18.26 -5.67 2.68
C ILE A 176 17.55 -6.97 2.27
N PHE A 177 17.27 -7.14 0.98
CA PHE A 177 16.58 -8.31 0.42
C PHE A 177 17.52 -9.47 0.06
N GLY A 178 18.84 -9.34 0.25
CA GLY A 178 19.79 -10.42 -0.04
C GLY A 178 19.89 -10.80 -1.53
N ARG A 179 19.49 -9.93 -2.48
CA ARG A 179 19.56 -10.23 -3.92
C ARG A 179 20.99 -10.50 -4.39
N HIS A 180 21.96 -9.90 -3.73
CA HIS A 180 23.37 -10.16 -4.00
C HIS A 180 23.77 -11.57 -3.56
N LEU A 181 23.27 -12.02 -2.40
CA LEU A 181 23.50 -13.37 -1.88
C LEU A 181 22.89 -14.42 -2.79
N ASP A 182 21.62 -14.23 -3.21
CA ASP A 182 20.91 -15.19 -4.06
C ASP A 182 21.70 -15.49 -5.32
N LYS A 183 22.27 -14.46 -5.95
CA LYS A 183 23.12 -14.61 -7.12
C LYS A 183 24.38 -15.42 -6.81
N VAL A 184 25.06 -15.13 -5.68
CA VAL A 184 26.27 -15.88 -5.29
C VAL A 184 25.93 -17.34 -4.97
N PHE A 185 24.81 -17.60 -4.31
CA PHE A 185 24.33 -18.94 -3.97
C PHE A 185 23.97 -19.76 -5.20
N ALA A 186 23.22 -19.18 -6.13
CA ALA A 186 22.91 -19.83 -7.40
C ALA A 186 24.17 -20.09 -8.23
N ASP A 187 25.03 -19.08 -8.40
CA ASP A 187 26.18 -19.17 -9.31
C ASP A 187 27.29 -20.11 -8.79
N ARG A 188 27.50 -20.20 -7.47
CA ARG A 188 28.65 -20.92 -6.89
C ARG A 188 28.29 -22.19 -6.14
N PHE A 189 27.10 -22.27 -5.56
CA PHE A 189 26.75 -23.33 -4.62
C PHE A 189 25.61 -24.22 -5.11
N ASP A 190 24.90 -23.83 -6.18
CA ASP A 190 23.71 -24.55 -6.70
C ASP A 190 22.65 -24.73 -5.59
N ILE A 191 22.49 -23.69 -4.76
CA ILE A 191 21.53 -23.66 -3.65
C ILE A 191 20.35 -22.78 -4.06
N GLU A 192 19.14 -23.32 -3.98
CA GLU A 192 17.92 -22.55 -4.17
C GLU A 192 17.79 -21.51 -3.04
N PRO A 193 17.49 -20.24 -3.37
CA PRO A 193 17.33 -19.20 -2.36
C PRO A 193 16.20 -19.56 -1.37
N PRO A 194 16.29 -19.08 -0.12
CA PRO A 194 15.27 -19.34 0.87
C PRO A 194 13.89 -18.80 0.43
N ALA A 195 12.82 -19.41 0.93
CA ALA A 195 11.45 -18.98 0.62
C ALA A 195 11.12 -17.53 1.05
N LEU A 196 11.95 -16.95 1.92
CA LEU A 196 11.83 -15.60 2.46
C LEU A 196 13.19 -14.91 2.43
N ASP A 197 13.21 -13.68 1.93
CA ASP A 197 14.42 -12.87 1.98
C ASP A 197 14.73 -12.37 3.40
N PRO A 198 15.98 -11.94 3.66
CA PRO A 198 16.43 -11.55 4.99
C PRO A 198 15.64 -10.41 5.62
N PHE A 199 15.11 -9.48 4.82
CA PHE A 199 14.36 -8.35 5.34
C PHE A 199 12.97 -8.77 5.83
N HIS A 200 12.25 -9.58 5.04
CA HIS A 200 10.96 -10.11 5.45
C HIS A 200 11.09 -11.09 6.62
N ASP A 201 12.15 -11.90 6.67
CA ASP A 201 12.42 -12.75 7.83
C ASP A 201 12.67 -11.93 9.11
N PHE A 202 13.43 -10.83 8.98
CA PHE A 202 13.64 -9.89 10.08
C PHE A 202 12.33 -9.28 10.57
N ILE A 203 11.51 -8.75 9.65
CA ILE A 203 10.20 -8.16 9.98
C ILE A 203 9.31 -9.20 10.66
N ARG A 204 9.24 -10.42 10.12
CA ARG A 204 8.46 -11.52 10.71
C ARG A 204 8.90 -11.79 12.15
N THR A 205 10.19 -11.93 12.37
CA THR A 205 10.74 -12.26 13.68
C THR A 205 10.52 -11.12 14.67
N ALA A 206 10.76 -9.87 14.25
CA ALA A 206 10.51 -8.69 15.07
C ALA A 206 9.01 -8.53 15.40
N ALA A 207 8.14 -8.73 14.42
CA ALA A 207 6.69 -8.68 14.58
C ALA A 207 6.17 -9.72 15.58
N LYS A 208 6.63 -10.98 15.45
CA LYS A 208 6.30 -12.06 16.40
C LYS A 208 6.81 -11.76 17.80
N ALA A 209 8.00 -11.18 17.94
CA ALA A 209 8.54 -10.80 19.24
C ALA A 209 7.79 -9.63 19.87
N ALA A 210 7.31 -8.68 19.06
CA ALA A 210 6.60 -7.50 19.55
C ALA A 210 5.14 -7.79 19.94
N ASN A 211 4.39 -8.47 19.07
CA ASN A 211 3.01 -8.86 19.34
C ASN A 211 2.58 -10.03 18.42
N PRO A 212 2.59 -11.29 18.92
CA PRO A 212 2.19 -12.46 18.13
C PRO A 212 0.79 -12.37 17.51
N HIS A 213 -0.16 -11.71 18.17
CA HIS A 213 -1.56 -11.66 17.75
C HIS A 213 -1.84 -10.58 16.70
N ALA A 214 -1.00 -9.54 16.62
CA ALA A 214 -1.17 -8.49 15.62
C ALA A 214 -0.86 -8.94 14.18
N PHE A 215 -0.23 -10.11 14.03
CA PHE A 215 0.39 -10.57 12.80
C PHE A 215 0.16 -12.07 12.55
N SER A 216 -1.06 -12.55 12.80
CA SER A 216 -1.44 -13.98 12.91
C SER A 216 -1.09 -14.81 11.67
N ASP A 217 -1.21 -14.27 10.46
CA ASP A 217 -0.90 -14.94 9.19
C ASP A 217 0.16 -14.20 8.38
N LEU A 218 1.37 -14.21 8.91
CA LEU A 218 2.37 -13.26 8.45
C LEU A 218 2.77 -13.42 6.98
N LEU A 219 2.83 -14.61 6.37
CA LEU A 219 3.48 -14.73 5.06
C LEU A 219 2.97 -15.95 4.25
N GLY A 220 2.20 -15.70 3.19
CA GLY A 220 2.30 -16.53 1.97
C GLY A 220 3.72 -16.42 1.38
N ARG A 221 4.09 -17.27 0.42
CA ARG A 221 5.45 -17.30 -0.17
C ARG A 221 5.93 -15.90 -0.60
N GLY A 222 6.72 -15.23 0.24
CA GLY A 222 7.54 -14.06 -0.11
C GLY A 222 6.95 -12.65 0.05
N ASN A 223 5.74 -12.44 0.59
CA ASN A 223 5.14 -11.10 0.68
C ASN A 223 4.85 -10.68 2.13
N LEU A 224 5.03 -9.40 2.46
CA LEU A 224 4.56 -8.75 3.70
C LEU A 224 3.11 -9.16 4.06
N PRO A 225 2.75 -9.13 5.35
CA PRO A 225 1.43 -9.59 5.79
C PRO A 225 0.33 -8.79 5.09
N GLU A 226 -0.59 -9.51 4.44
CA GLU A 226 -1.73 -8.91 3.76
C GLU A 226 -2.80 -8.43 4.76
N ARG A 227 -2.82 -9.02 5.97
CA ARG A 227 -3.77 -8.70 7.04
C ARG A 227 -3.04 -8.34 8.33
N LEU A 228 -3.37 -7.18 8.89
CA LEU A 228 -2.91 -6.73 10.20
C LEU A 228 -4.08 -6.75 11.19
N PHE A 229 -3.78 -7.02 12.46
CA PHE A 229 -4.74 -6.90 13.58
C PHE A 229 -6.06 -7.68 13.35
N GLU A 230 -5.95 -8.97 13.08
CA GLU A 230 -7.12 -9.84 12.86
C GLU A 230 -8.15 -9.75 14.00
N ASP A 231 -7.70 -9.63 15.25
CA ASP A 231 -8.58 -9.44 16.40
C ASP A 231 -9.46 -8.18 16.28
N ASP A 232 -8.89 -7.07 15.79
CA ASP A 232 -9.62 -5.81 15.59
C ASP A 232 -10.62 -5.97 14.44
N LEU A 233 -10.22 -6.65 13.36
CA LEU A 233 -11.12 -6.97 12.25
C LEU A 233 -12.30 -7.84 12.73
N ILE A 234 -12.04 -8.89 13.50
CA ILE A 234 -13.06 -9.76 14.10
C ILE A 234 -13.95 -8.98 15.07
N ALA A 235 -13.40 -8.06 15.86
CA ALA A 235 -14.20 -7.23 16.76
C ALA A 235 -15.17 -6.31 15.99
N ILE A 236 -14.71 -5.76 14.86
CA ILE A 236 -15.52 -4.87 14.01
C ILE A 236 -16.56 -5.66 13.21
N SER A 237 -16.15 -6.72 12.50
CA SER A 237 -17.01 -7.58 11.68
C SER A 237 -17.87 -8.54 12.52
N GLY A 238 -17.55 -8.66 13.80
CA GLY A 238 -18.18 -9.60 14.71
C GLY A 238 -17.92 -11.08 14.42
N GLY A 239 -16.94 -11.39 13.57
CA GLY A 239 -16.65 -12.74 13.08
C GLY A 239 -17.51 -13.16 11.88
N ASP A 240 -18.36 -12.26 11.36
CA ASP A 240 -19.17 -12.54 10.18
C ASP A 240 -18.34 -12.40 8.90
N ILE A 241 -18.36 -13.44 8.05
CA ILE A 241 -17.54 -13.53 6.84
C ILE A 241 -17.93 -12.44 5.83
N ALA A 242 -19.23 -12.17 5.66
CA ALA A 242 -19.72 -11.16 4.72
C ALA A 242 -19.33 -9.74 5.18
N ALA A 243 -19.43 -9.46 6.48
CA ALA A 243 -19.00 -8.20 7.07
C ALA A 243 -17.48 -8.00 6.97
N ALA A 244 -16.68 -9.05 7.23
CA ALA A 244 -15.24 -9.01 7.05
C ALA A 244 -14.86 -8.78 5.58
N TRP A 245 -15.53 -9.49 4.65
CA TRP A 245 -15.33 -9.33 3.21
C TRP A 245 -15.58 -7.90 2.74
N ALA A 246 -16.64 -7.26 3.23
CA ALA A 246 -16.97 -5.87 2.90
C ALA A 246 -15.85 -4.90 3.28
N LEU A 247 -15.20 -5.12 4.42
CA LEU A 247 -14.07 -4.31 4.90
C LEU A 247 -12.80 -4.60 4.08
N GLU A 248 -12.45 -5.87 3.89
CA GLU A 248 -11.23 -6.29 3.19
C GLU A 248 -11.20 -5.85 1.73
N HIS A 249 -12.34 -5.85 1.06
CA HIS A 249 -12.45 -5.47 -0.35
C HIS A 249 -12.76 -3.97 -0.53
N GLY A 250 -12.76 -3.20 0.57
CA GLY A 250 -12.95 -1.76 0.55
C GLY A 250 -14.34 -1.34 0.07
N ARG A 251 -15.38 -2.17 0.28
CA ARG A 251 -16.79 -1.80 0.03
C ARG A 251 -17.27 -0.76 1.02
N VAL A 252 -16.72 -0.81 2.23
CA VAL A 252 -16.99 0.12 3.33
C VAL A 252 -15.71 0.33 4.12
N ARG A 253 -15.47 1.55 4.59
CA ARG A 253 -14.33 1.86 5.47
C ARG A 253 -14.75 1.84 6.93
N ILE A 254 -13.81 1.61 7.83
CA ILE A 254 -14.07 1.64 9.28
C ILE A 254 -14.61 3.02 9.69
N GLN A 255 -14.07 4.09 9.13
CA GLN A 255 -14.50 5.47 9.36
C GLN A 255 -15.90 5.79 8.81
N ASP A 256 -16.38 5.03 7.83
CA ASP A 256 -17.69 5.21 7.20
C ASP A 256 -18.81 4.48 7.99
N ILE A 257 -18.44 3.66 8.98
CA ILE A 257 -19.40 3.04 9.89
C ILE A 257 -20.08 4.14 10.73
N PRO A 258 -21.43 4.25 10.69
CA PRO A 258 -22.17 5.24 11.47
C PRO A 258 -21.80 5.19 12.96
N ALA A 259 -21.67 6.35 13.59
CA ALA A 259 -21.17 6.45 14.96
C ALA A 259 -22.03 5.66 15.97
N GLU A 260 -23.33 5.64 15.75
CA GLU A 260 -24.33 4.89 16.51
C GLU A 260 -24.17 3.36 16.40
N LEU A 261 -23.51 2.86 15.35
CA LEU A 261 -23.23 1.43 15.14
C LEU A 261 -21.86 0.99 15.67
N ARG A 262 -21.02 1.92 16.13
CA ARG A 262 -19.67 1.60 16.65
C ARG A 262 -19.69 0.98 18.04
N SER A 263 -20.77 1.18 18.81
CA SER A 263 -20.91 0.58 20.14
C SER A 263 -20.98 -0.95 20.08
N ASN A 264 -20.52 -1.64 21.12
CA ASN A 264 -20.62 -3.09 21.21
C ASN A 264 -22.06 -3.58 21.35
N ASP A 265 -22.95 -2.76 21.93
CA ASP A 265 -24.37 -3.10 22.10
C ASP A 265 -25.11 -3.17 20.75
N ARG A 266 -24.58 -2.46 19.73
CA ARG A 266 -25.14 -2.40 18.37
C ARG A 266 -24.38 -3.30 17.39
N LYS A 267 -23.66 -4.31 17.91
CA LYS A 267 -22.85 -5.24 17.10
C LYS A 267 -23.65 -5.90 15.97
N ALA A 268 -24.85 -6.42 16.26
CA ALA A 268 -25.69 -7.07 15.24
C ALA A 268 -26.10 -6.10 14.12
N ASP A 269 -26.47 -4.86 14.48
CA ASP A 269 -26.85 -3.82 13.52
C ASP A 269 -25.65 -3.38 12.66
N ARG A 270 -24.46 -3.30 13.26
CA ARG A 270 -23.21 -3.04 12.55
C ARG A 270 -22.91 -4.13 11.51
N ILE A 271 -23.04 -5.40 11.88
CA ILE A 271 -22.82 -6.54 10.98
C ILE A 271 -23.79 -6.48 9.80
N ALA A 272 -25.08 -6.27 10.08
CA ALA A 272 -26.11 -6.15 9.03
C ALA A 272 -25.82 -4.98 8.08
N PHE A 273 -25.37 -3.85 8.61
CA PHE A 273 -24.94 -2.70 7.80
C PHE A 273 -23.76 -3.06 6.90
N LEU A 274 -22.69 -3.66 7.43
CA LEU A 274 -21.51 -4.06 6.66
C LEU A 274 -21.87 -5.04 5.54
N ALA A 275 -22.70 -6.05 5.84
CA ALA A 275 -23.19 -7.01 4.85
C ALA A 275 -24.07 -6.35 3.77
N SER A 276 -24.82 -5.29 4.12
CA SER A 276 -25.64 -4.54 3.16
C SER A 276 -24.80 -3.78 2.12
N CYS A 277 -23.53 -3.49 2.42
CA CYS A 277 -22.60 -2.84 1.48
C CYS A 277 -22.07 -3.78 0.39
N LEU A 278 -22.36 -5.09 0.47
CA LEU A 278 -21.94 -6.06 -0.54
C LEU A 278 -22.78 -5.97 -1.81
N THR A 279 -22.11 -6.08 -2.95
CA THR A 279 -22.75 -6.21 -4.26
C THR A 279 -23.30 -7.63 -4.47
N GLU A 280 -24.18 -7.81 -5.43
CA GLU A 280 -24.70 -9.13 -5.81
C GLU A 280 -23.56 -10.10 -6.17
N LYS A 281 -22.57 -9.62 -6.95
CA LYS A 281 -21.38 -10.40 -7.31
C LYS A 281 -20.54 -10.82 -6.11
N ASP A 282 -20.42 -9.97 -5.09
CA ASP A 282 -19.69 -10.34 -3.87
C ASP A 282 -20.42 -11.47 -3.12
N ARG A 283 -21.76 -11.42 -3.08
CA ARG A 283 -22.58 -12.46 -2.43
C ARG A 283 -22.51 -13.77 -3.18
N GLU A 284 -22.66 -13.76 -4.50
CA GLU A 284 -22.51 -14.95 -5.35
C GLU A 284 -21.14 -15.63 -5.14
N TRP A 285 -20.08 -14.83 -5.03
CA TRP A 285 -18.74 -15.34 -4.80
C TRP A 285 -18.59 -15.95 -3.41
N LEU A 286 -19.14 -15.31 -2.37
CA LEU A 286 -19.14 -15.84 -1.00
C LEU A 286 -19.93 -17.15 -0.90
N ASP A 287 -21.08 -17.24 -1.58
CA ASP A 287 -21.87 -18.47 -1.65
C ASP A 287 -21.09 -19.60 -2.35
N CYS A 288 -20.37 -19.28 -3.43
CA CYS A 288 -19.49 -20.23 -4.12
C CYS A 288 -18.39 -20.78 -3.18
N ILE A 289 -17.73 -19.92 -2.42
CA ILE A 289 -16.73 -20.34 -1.44
C ILE A 289 -17.36 -21.18 -0.33
N ALA A 290 -18.51 -20.78 0.20
CA ALA A 290 -19.20 -21.53 1.25
C ALA A 290 -19.49 -22.96 0.80
N ASN A 291 -19.99 -23.14 -0.44
CA ASN A 291 -20.26 -24.45 -1.01
C ASN A 291 -18.98 -25.27 -1.21
N MET A 292 -17.91 -24.68 -1.76
CA MET A 292 -16.62 -25.37 -1.93
C MET A 292 -16.02 -25.83 -0.61
N THR A 293 -16.18 -25.05 0.46
CA THR A 293 -15.64 -25.37 1.78
C THR A 293 -16.45 -26.50 2.43
N GLN A 294 -17.77 -26.52 2.24
CA GLN A 294 -18.64 -27.61 2.70
C GLN A 294 -18.33 -28.93 1.98
N ASP A 295 -18.12 -28.90 0.67
CA ASP A 295 -17.75 -30.08 -0.11
C ASP A 295 -16.39 -30.65 0.34
N ALA A 296 -15.39 -29.78 0.59
CA ALA A 296 -14.08 -30.21 1.08
C ALA A 296 -14.13 -30.85 2.47
N LEU A 297 -14.95 -30.30 3.38
CA LEU A 297 -15.14 -30.88 4.73
C LEU A 297 -15.89 -32.21 4.69
N ALA A 298 -16.87 -32.36 3.79
CA ALA A 298 -17.60 -33.61 3.60
C ALA A 298 -16.73 -34.74 3.03
N GLU A 299 -15.74 -34.41 2.19
CA GLU A 299 -14.77 -35.38 1.66
C GLU A 299 -13.74 -35.85 2.70
N ASP A 300 -13.40 -35.03 3.69
CA ASP A 300 -12.50 -35.42 4.79
C ASP A 300 -13.21 -36.30 5.84
N GLU A 301 -14.49 -36.04 6.14
CA GLU A 301 -15.28 -36.92 7.03
C GLU A 301 -15.50 -38.33 6.45
N GLN A 302 -15.50 -38.48 5.12
CA GLN A 302 -15.59 -39.80 4.47
C GLN A 302 -14.26 -40.56 4.43
N LYS A 303 -13.15 -39.92 4.82
CA LYS A 303 -11.80 -40.50 4.80
C LYS A 303 -11.27 -40.93 6.17
N GLU A 304 -12.03 -40.81 7.26
CA GLU A 304 -11.66 -41.49 8.51
C GLU A 304 -11.94 -43.00 8.36
N PRO A 305 -10.92 -43.87 8.21
CA PRO A 305 -11.16 -45.30 8.19
C PRO A 305 -11.59 -45.74 9.59
N ASP A 306 -12.69 -46.47 9.63
CA ASP A 306 -13.17 -47.28 10.74
C ASP A 306 -12.04 -48.24 11.19
N HIS A 307 -11.15 -47.75 12.05
CA HIS A 307 -10.21 -48.58 12.80
C HIS A 307 -10.98 -49.29 13.91
N GLY A 308 -11.83 -50.22 13.48
CA GLY A 308 -12.46 -51.20 14.34
C GLY A 308 -11.39 -52.01 15.07
N LEU A 309 -11.51 -51.99 16.40
CA LEU A 309 -10.76 -52.78 17.38
C LEU A 309 -10.95 -54.29 17.20
#